data_AF-A0A0P9F0N7-F1
#
_entry.id   AF-A0A0P9F0N7-F1
#
_cell.length_a   1.000
_cell.length_b   1.000
_cell.length_c   1.000
_cell.angle_alpha   90.00
_cell.angle_beta   90.00
_cell.angle_gamma   90.00
#
_symmetry.space_group_name_H-M   'P 1'
#
loop_
_entity.id
_entity.type
_entity.pdbx_description
1 polymer ?
#
loop_
_entity_poly.entity_id
_entity_poly.type
_entity_poly.pdbx_seq_one_letter_code
_entity_poly.pdbx_strand_id
1 'polypeptide(L)'
;VVAIVDGQRESLARGGQILVPPRFVAQLRAGAELGTLMDELLGTSNIKQKQGAIGYLTGGLITRESALNDVFCRALAPFLHAELYEG
;
A
#
# COMPACT_ATOMS: atom_id res chain seq x y z
N VAL A 1 4.00 -3.39 2.48
CA VAL A 1 5.18 -3.18 3.34
C VAL A 1 6.39 -3.33 2.44
N VAL A 2 7.42 -2.54 2.66
CA VAL A 2 8.73 -2.66 2.01
C VAL A 2 9.77 -2.83 3.09
N ALA A 3 10.73 -3.71 2.83
CA ALA A 3 11.93 -3.90 3.62
C ALA A 3 13.15 -3.50 2.78
N ILE A 4 14.08 -2.76 3.35
CA ILE A 4 15.39 -2.48 2.77
C ILE A 4 16.45 -2.99 3.75
N VAL A 5 17.40 -3.77 3.23
CA VAL A 5 18.43 -4.46 4.02
C VAL A 5 19.76 -4.35 3.28
N ASP A 6 20.82 -3.91 3.95
CA ASP A 6 22.20 -3.83 3.42
C ASP A 6 23.19 -4.77 4.13
N GLY A 7 22.67 -5.67 4.99
CA GLY A 7 23.46 -6.61 5.77
C GLY A 7 23.99 -6.06 7.10
N GLN A 8 23.87 -4.76 7.35
CA GLN A 8 24.15 -4.14 8.65
C GLN A 8 22.88 -3.55 9.26
N ARG A 9 21.96 -3.09 8.42
CA ARG A 9 20.71 -2.44 8.83
C ARG A 9 19.53 -3.09 8.13
N GLU A 10 18.40 -3.08 8.83
CA GLU A 10 17.09 -3.40 8.28
C GLU A 10 16.14 -2.24 8.59
N SER A 11 15.40 -1.80 7.57
CA SER A 11 14.33 -0.82 7.71
C SER A 11 13.04 -1.35 7.12
N LEU A 12 11.96 -1.27 7.88
CA LEU A 12 10.62 -1.65 7.48
C LEU A 12 9.74 -0.41 7.36
N ALA A 13 9.12 -0.22 6.21
CA ALA A 13 8.12 0.81 6.02
C ALA A 13 6.81 0.23 5.48
N ARG A 14 5.71 0.88 5.86
CA ARG A 14 4.38 0.61 5.33
C ARG A 14 3.88 1.86 4.62
N GLY A 15 3.25 1.66 3.46
CA GLY A 15 2.56 2.74 2.77
C GLY A 15 1.32 3.21 3.54
N GLY A 16 0.68 4.24 3.01
CA GLY A 16 -0.52 4.83 3.60
C GLY A 16 -1.67 3.85 3.81
N GLN A 17 -2.57 4.20 4.72
CA GLN A 17 -3.83 3.51 4.94
C GLN A 17 -4.97 4.34 4.34
N ILE A 18 -6.06 3.67 3.94
CA ILE A 18 -7.28 4.32 3.47
C ILE A 18 -8.48 3.74 4.21
N LEU A 19 -9.48 4.58 4.47
CA LEU A 19 -10.77 4.11 4.94
C LEU A 19 -11.47 3.36 3.81
N VAL A 20 -11.86 2.11 4.08
CA VAL A 20 -12.61 1.29 3.12
C VAL A 20 -14.11 1.57 3.23
N PRO A 21 -14.89 1.41 2.14
CA PRO A 21 -16.35 1.53 2.19
C PRO A 21 -16.97 0.62 3.27
N PRO A 22 -17.88 1.13 4.13
CA PRO A 22 -18.43 0.37 5.26
C PRO A 22 -19.06 -0.99 4.88
N ARG A 23 -19.68 -1.06 3.69
CA ARG A 23 -20.28 -2.30 3.15
C ARG A 23 -19.30 -3.47 3.01
N PHE A 24 -18.01 -3.20 2.89
CA PHE A 24 -16.99 -4.24 2.75
C PHE A 24 -16.42 -4.70 4.08
N VAL A 25 -16.66 -3.99 5.18
CA VAL A 25 -15.99 -4.24 6.47
C VAL A 25 -16.19 -5.67 6.97
N ALA A 26 -17.41 -6.18 6.94
CA ALA A 26 -17.70 -7.54 7.40
C ALA A 26 -16.99 -8.60 6.55
N GLN A 27 -16.97 -8.42 5.23
CA GLN A 27 -16.34 -9.36 4.29
C GLN A 27 -14.81 -9.32 4.41
N LEU A 28 -14.22 -8.12 4.51
CA LEU A 28 -12.79 -7.95 4.75
C LEU A 28 -12.36 -8.58 6.08
N ARG A 29 -13.18 -8.43 7.14
CA ARG A 29 -12.93 -9.10 8.42
C ARG A 29 -13.03 -10.62 8.34
N ALA A 30 -13.84 -11.14 7.41
CA ALA A 30 -13.94 -12.57 7.10
C ALA A 30 -12.82 -13.06 6.17
N GLY A 31 -11.84 -12.21 5.81
CA GLY A 31 -10.69 -12.58 4.97
C GLY A 31 -10.88 -12.36 3.47
N ALA A 32 -11.98 -11.72 3.04
CA ALA A 32 -12.14 -11.36 1.64
C ALA A 32 -11.08 -10.32 1.22
N GLU A 33 -10.67 -10.37 -0.05
CA GLU A 33 -9.73 -9.39 -0.60
C GLU A 33 -10.46 -8.15 -1.16
N LEU A 34 -10.02 -6.96 -0.76
CA LEU A 34 -10.62 -5.70 -1.20
C LEU A 34 -10.68 -5.56 -2.73
N GLY A 35 -9.66 -6.00 -3.45
CA GLY A 35 -9.65 -5.92 -4.91
C GLY A 35 -10.77 -6.74 -5.56
N THR A 36 -11.08 -7.91 -5.02
CA THR A 36 -12.17 -8.78 -5.50
C THR A 36 -13.53 -8.14 -5.23
N LEU A 37 -13.73 -7.60 -4.03
CA LEU A 37 -14.98 -6.91 -3.66
C LEU A 37 -15.23 -5.65 -4.53
N MET A 38 -14.16 -4.97 -4.92
CA MET A 38 -14.23 -3.83 -5.84
C MET A 38 -14.54 -4.26 -7.28
N ASP A 39 -13.95 -5.36 -7.74
CA ASP A 39 -14.25 -5.95 -9.06
C ASP A 39 -15.73 -6.32 -9.17
N GLU A 40 -16.26 -7.01 -8.15
CA GLU A 40 -17.67 -7.38 -8.06
C GLU A 40 -18.60 -6.16 -8.06
N LEU A 41 -18.27 -5.11 -7.30
CA LEU A 41 -19.06 -3.87 -7.28
C LEU A 41 -19.13 -3.22 -8.66
N LEU A 42 -18.01 -3.14 -9.36
CA LEU A 42 -17.86 -2.31 -10.54
C LEU A 42 -18.22 -3.05 -11.83
N GLY A 43 -18.56 -4.35 -11.75
CA GLY A 43 -18.84 -5.18 -12.91
C GLY A 43 -17.64 -5.32 -13.85
N THR A 44 -16.42 -5.22 -13.30
CA THR A 44 -15.16 -5.33 -14.05
C THR A 44 -14.36 -6.51 -13.55
N SER A 45 -13.57 -7.12 -14.42
CA SER A 45 -12.51 -8.04 -14.04
C SER A 45 -11.15 -7.31 -14.02
N ASN A 46 -10.35 -7.54 -12.97
CA ASN A 46 -8.94 -7.12 -12.86
C ASN A 46 -8.69 -5.63 -12.56
N ILE A 47 -9.44 -5.00 -11.65
CA ILE A 47 -9.06 -3.68 -11.13
C ILE A 47 -7.65 -3.70 -10.52
N LYS A 48 -7.21 -4.85 -9.99
CA LYS A 48 -5.84 -5.08 -9.49
C LYS A 48 -4.75 -4.86 -10.53
N GLN A 49 -5.02 -5.09 -11.82
CA GLN A 49 -4.04 -4.88 -12.90
C GLN A 49 -4.11 -3.48 -13.53
N LYS A 50 -5.20 -2.74 -13.27
CA LYS A 50 -5.34 -1.33 -13.69
C LYS A 50 -4.85 -0.42 -12.57
N GLN A 51 -5.73 0.43 -12.03
CA GLN A 51 -5.43 1.40 -10.99
C GLN A 51 -5.41 0.83 -9.55
N GLY A 52 -5.88 -0.41 -9.36
CA GLY A 52 -6.08 -1.01 -8.04
C GLY A 52 -7.24 -0.40 -7.26
N ALA A 53 -7.60 -1.01 -6.13
CA ALA A 53 -8.67 -0.50 -5.27
C ALA A 53 -8.36 0.90 -4.73
N ILE A 54 -7.10 1.16 -4.34
CA ILE A 54 -6.66 2.46 -3.82
C ILE A 54 -6.71 3.53 -4.91
N GLY A 55 -6.24 3.24 -6.13
CA GLY A 55 -6.33 4.18 -7.23
C GLY A 55 -7.76 4.52 -7.60
N TYR A 56 -8.68 3.54 -7.55
CA TYR A 56 -10.11 3.84 -7.73
C TYR A 56 -10.66 4.72 -6.61
N LEU A 57 -10.44 4.36 -5.35
CA LEU A 57 -10.97 5.08 -4.18
C LEU A 57 -10.44 6.52 -4.06
N THR A 58 -9.27 6.78 -4.63
CA THR A 58 -8.64 8.11 -4.64
C THR A 58 -8.87 8.89 -5.94
N GLY A 59 -9.67 8.37 -6.87
CA GLY A 59 -9.90 9.03 -8.16
C GLY A 59 -8.65 9.16 -9.03
N GLY A 60 -7.70 8.23 -8.90
CA GLY A 60 -6.45 8.20 -9.64
C GLY A 60 -5.32 9.04 -9.04
N LEU A 61 -5.54 9.74 -7.93
CA LEU A 61 -4.51 10.55 -7.27
C LEU A 61 -3.37 9.70 -6.69
N ILE A 62 -3.68 8.49 -6.24
CA ILE A 62 -2.67 7.51 -5.82
C ILE A 62 -2.57 6.44 -6.89
N THR A 63 -1.42 6.37 -7.55
CA THR A 63 -1.09 5.30 -8.49
C THR A 63 -0.26 4.23 -7.78
N ARG A 64 -0.12 3.07 -8.42
CA ARG A 64 0.78 2.03 -7.92
C ARG A 64 2.22 2.54 -7.81
N GLU A 65 2.66 3.33 -8.78
CA GLU A 65 3.99 3.92 -8.79
C GLU A 65 4.18 4.93 -7.66
N SER A 66 3.25 5.88 -7.48
CA SER A 66 3.38 6.89 -6.41
C SER A 66 3.31 6.26 -5.02
N ALA A 67 2.46 5.25 -4.82
CA ALA A 67 2.40 4.51 -3.57
C ALA A 67 3.68 3.72 -3.26
N LEU A 68 4.30 3.12 -4.28
CA LEU A 68 5.58 2.41 -4.13
C LEU A 68 6.73 3.38 -3.84
N ASN A 69 6.76 4.51 -4.54
CA ASN A 69 7.77 5.55 -4.32
C ASN A 69 7.69 6.09 -2.88
N ASP A 70 6.49 6.43 -2.39
CA ASP A 70 6.29 6.89 -1.01
C ASP A 70 6.82 5.89 0.03
N VAL A 71 6.41 4.61 -0.05
CA VAL A 71 6.86 3.62 0.94
C VAL A 71 8.35 3.31 0.82
N PHE A 72 8.92 3.38 -0.39
CA PHE A 72 10.34 3.19 -0.61
C PHE A 72 11.17 4.32 0.00
N CYS A 73 10.79 5.57 -0.24
CA CYS A 73 11.41 6.74 0.38
C CYS A 73 11.34 6.67 1.92
N ARG A 74 10.20 6.23 2.48
CA ARG A 74 10.07 6.00 3.93
C ARG A 74 11.06 4.95 4.44
N ALA A 75 11.20 3.84 3.72
CA ALA A 75 12.12 2.77 4.11
C ALA A 75 13.60 3.20 4.03
N LEU A 76 13.93 4.16 3.16
CA LEU A 76 15.29 4.67 3.00
C LEU A 76 15.74 5.61 4.12
N ALA A 77 14.85 6.13 4.98
CA ALA A 77 15.22 7.14 5.97
C ALA A 77 16.42 6.73 6.86
N PRO A 78 16.51 5.49 7.39
CA PRO A 78 17.66 5.05 8.19
C PRO A 78 18.95 4.85 7.38
N PHE A 79 18.88 4.74 6.06
CA PHE A 79 20.05 4.61 5.18
C PHE A 79 20.57 5.98 4.72
N LEU A 80 19.68 6.97 4.60
CA LEU A 80 20.05 8.34 4.19
C LEU A 80 20.65 9.16 5.33
N HIS A 81 20.23 8.89 6.57
CA HIS A 81 20.65 9.61 7.77
C HIS A 81 21.06 8.64 8.88
N ALA A 82 21.95 7.71 8.56
CA ALA A 82 22.35 6.62 9.46
C ALA A 82 22.72 7.11 10.87
N GLU A 83 23.35 8.28 10.98
CA GLU A 83 23.76 8.93 12.22
C GLU A 83 22.61 9.22 13.20
N LEU A 84 21.36 9.32 12.71
CA LEU A 84 20.18 9.57 13.55
C LEU A 84 19.52 8.27 14.05
N TYR A 85 19.95 7.12 13.55
CA TYR A 85 19.35 5.81 13.83
C TYR A 85 20.36 4.82 14.44
N GLU A 86 21.59 5.27 14.70
CA GLU A 86 22.60 4.53 15.45
C GLU A 86 22.41 4.78 16.95
N GLY A 87 21.87 3.78 17.67
CA GLY A 87 21.63 3.78 19.12
C GLY A 87 21.49 2.37 19.66
#